data_AF-B7Z6L1-F1
#
_entry.id   AF-B7Z6L1-F1
#
_cell.length_a   1.000
_cell.length_b   1.000
_cell.length_c   1.000
_cell.angle_alpha   90.00
_cell.angle_beta   90.00
_cell.angle_gamma   90.00
#
_symmetry.space_group_name_H-M   'P 1'
#
loop_
_entity.id
_entity.type
_entity.pdbx_description
1 polymer ?
#
loop_
_entity_poly.entity_id
_entity_poly.type
_entity_poly.pdbx_seq_one_letter_code
_entity_poly.pdbx_strand_id
1 'polypeptide(L)'
;MVKGGQEAGGQLRVLRAYSFADILFVTMPSQNMLEFNLASEKVILFSARAHQVKTLVDDFILELKKDSDYVVAVRNFLPEDPALLAFHKGDIIHLQPLEPPRVGYSAGCVVRRKVVYLEELRRRGPDFGVCPRTWNPIRGAS
;
A
#
# COMPACT_ATOMS: atom_id res chain seq x y z
N MET A 1 -47.18 15.18 -17.84
CA MET A 1 -47.17 13.82 -17.22
C MET A 1 -45.91 13.12 -17.68
N VAL A 2 -45.08 12.67 -16.74
CA VAL A 2 -43.68 12.24 -16.93
C VAL A 2 -43.59 10.99 -17.80
N LYS A 3 -42.78 11.07 -18.86
CA LYS A 3 -42.39 9.93 -19.71
C LYS A 3 -41.30 9.17 -18.96
N GLY A 4 -41.68 8.13 -18.22
CA GLY A 4 -40.74 7.23 -17.55
C GLY A 4 -39.90 6.49 -18.58
N GLY A 5 -38.63 6.86 -18.71
CA GLY A 5 -37.65 6.12 -19.49
C GLY A 5 -37.42 4.77 -18.83
N GLN A 6 -37.77 3.71 -19.55
CA GLN A 6 -37.52 2.33 -19.18
C GLN A 6 -36.00 2.07 -19.28
N GLU A 7 -35.28 2.11 -18.16
CA GLU A 7 -33.90 1.63 -18.13
C GLU A 7 -33.90 0.11 -18.34
N ALA A 8 -33.29 -0.33 -19.44
CA ALA A 8 -33.01 -1.73 -19.68
C ALA A 8 -32.04 -2.22 -18.59
N GLY A 9 -32.56 -2.90 -17.57
CA GLY A 9 -31.78 -3.55 -16.52
C GLY A 9 -30.96 -4.72 -17.08
N GLY A 10 -29.88 -4.39 -17.80
CA GLY A 10 -28.92 -5.37 -18.31
C GLY A 10 -28.15 -6.00 -17.16
N GLN A 11 -28.09 -7.33 -17.14
CA GLN A 11 -27.30 -8.07 -16.16
C GLN A 11 -25.81 -7.72 -16.33
N LEU A 12 -25.24 -7.03 -15.33
CA LEU A 12 -23.82 -6.71 -15.32
C LEU A 12 -23.01 -7.97 -14.98
N ARG A 13 -21.89 -8.17 -15.67
CA ARG A 13 -20.91 -9.22 -15.37
C ARG A 13 -19.57 -8.57 -15.02
N VAL A 14 -18.89 -9.13 -14.02
CA VAL A 14 -17.55 -8.69 -13.64
C VAL A 14 -16.55 -9.17 -14.70
N LEU A 15 -15.86 -8.25 -15.36
CA LEU A 15 -14.83 -8.58 -16.35
C LEU A 15 -13.46 -8.79 -15.70
N ARG A 16 -13.14 -7.94 -14.71
CA ARG A 16 -11.88 -7.90 -13.97
C ARG A 16 -12.17 -7.41 -12.55
N ALA A 17 -11.44 -7.95 -11.59
CA ALA A 17 -11.44 -7.49 -10.20
C ALA A 17 -10.00 -7.15 -9.81
N TYR A 18 -9.83 -6.03 -9.10
CA TYR A 18 -8.54 -5.56 -8.60
C TYR A 18 -8.65 -5.31 -7.10
N SER A 19 -7.63 -5.71 -6.33
CA SER A 19 -7.57 -5.39 -4.91
C SER A 19 -7.00 -3.99 -4.71
N PHE A 20 -7.44 -3.29 -3.66
CA PHE A 20 -6.81 -2.03 -3.25
C PHE A 20 -5.33 -2.18 -2.90
N ALA A 21 -4.90 -3.37 -2.48
CA ALA A 21 -3.50 -3.69 -2.23
C ALA A 21 -2.64 -3.73 -3.50
N ASP A 22 -3.26 -3.90 -4.68
CA ASP A 22 -2.55 -3.97 -5.96
C ASP A 22 -2.32 -2.57 -6.56
N ILE A 23 -3.01 -1.54 -6.04
CA ILE A 23 -2.92 -0.17 -6.54
C ILE A 23 -1.64 0.49 -6.01
N LEU A 24 -0.70 0.78 -6.91
CA LEU A 24 0.52 1.52 -6.57
C LEU A 24 0.20 3.01 -6.43
N PHE A 25 -0.46 3.56 -7.45
CA PHE A 25 -0.98 4.92 -7.45
C PHE A 25 -2.02 5.07 -8.56
N VAL A 26 -2.88 6.08 -8.42
CA VAL A 26 -3.85 6.48 -9.43
C VAL A 26 -3.54 7.91 -9.88
N THR A 27 -3.56 8.17 -11.19
CA THR A 27 -3.46 9.53 -11.74
C THR A 27 -4.71 9.88 -12.53
N MET A 28 -4.95 11.18 -12.69
CA MET A 28 -5.99 11.71 -13.57
C MET A 28 -5.36 12.64 -14.60
N PRO A 29 -4.89 12.11 -15.75
CA PRO A 29 -4.25 12.94 -16.78
C PRO A 29 -5.21 13.96 -17.42
N SER A 30 -6.52 13.67 -17.42
CA SER A 30 -7.56 14.58 -17.88
C SER A 30 -8.84 14.43 -17.06
N GLN A 31 -9.79 15.35 -17.22
CA GLN A 31 -11.00 15.45 -16.40
C GLN A 31 -11.80 14.14 -16.31
N ASN A 32 -11.81 13.35 -17.38
CA ASN A 32 -12.59 12.11 -17.48
C ASN A 32 -11.71 10.87 -17.58
N MET A 33 -10.40 10.97 -17.38
CA MET A 33 -9.47 9.85 -17.53
C MET A 33 -8.87 9.47 -16.18
N LEU A 34 -8.92 8.18 -15.86
CA LEU A 34 -8.24 7.57 -14.73
C LEU A 34 -7.17 6.63 -15.23
N GLU A 35 -5.98 6.72 -14.66
CA GLU A 35 -4.92 5.75 -14.89
C GLU A 35 -4.57 5.06 -13.57
N PHE A 36 -4.92 3.79 -13.48
CA PHE A 36 -4.54 2.91 -12.39
C PHE A 36 -3.20 2.27 -12.74
N ASN A 37 -2.17 2.61 -11.98
CA ASN A 37 -0.90 1.93 -12.03
C ASN A 37 -0.96 0.81 -10.98
N LEU A 38 -1.21 -0.41 -11.43
CA LEU A 38 -1.27 -1.59 -10.58
C LEU A 38 0.07 -2.31 -10.58
N ALA A 39 0.29 -3.18 -9.60
CA ALA A 39 1.51 -3.99 -9.53
C ALA A 39 1.71 -4.90 -10.75
N SER A 40 0.62 -5.40 -11.35
CA SER A 40 0.65 -6.32 -12.49
C SER A 40 0.52 -5.65 -13.84
N GLU A 41 -0.21 -4.54 -13.91
CA GLU A 41 -0.60 -3.91 -15.18
C GLU A 41 -1.00 -2.45 -15.00
N LYS A 42 -1.14 -1.74 -16.12
CA LYS A 42 -1.71 -0.39 -16.14
C LYS A 42 -3.10 -0.44 -16.75
N VAL A 43 -4.10 0.12 -16.06
CA VAL A 43 -5.48 0.19 -16.55
C VAL A 43 -5.87 1.66 -16.74
N ILE A 44 -6.31 1.99 -17.95
CA ILE A 44 -6.80 3.32 -18.30
C ILE A 44 -8.32 3.24 -18.46
N LEU A 45 -9.05 4.08 -17.74
CA LEU A 45 -10.51 4.16 -17.80
C LEU A 45 -10.94 5.58 -18.19
N PHE A 46 -12.01 5.67 -18.97
CA PHE A 46 -12.67 6.93 -19.28
C PHE A 46 -14.06 6.95 -18.62
N SER A 47 -14.33 7.97 -17.81
CA SER A 47 -15.56 8.11 -17.04
C SER A 47 -15.87 9.58 -16.76
N ALA A 48 -17.13 9.99 -16.95
CA ALA A 48 -17.60 11.30 -16.51
C ALA A 48 -17.54 11.49 -14.98
N ARG A 49 -17.39 10.39 -14.23
CA ARG A 49 -17.25 10.38 -12.76
C ARG A 49 -15.81 10.11 -12.30
N ALA A 50 -14.81 10.41 -13.14
CA ALA A 50 -13.42 10.10 -12.86
C ALA A 50 -12.94 10.68 -11.52
N HIS A 51 -13.27 11.95 -11.24
CA HIS A 51 -12.93 12.60 -9.98
C HIS A 51 -13.51 11.89 -8.76
N GLN A 52 -14.79 11.51 -8.80
CA GLN A 52 -15.45 10.84 -7.68
C GLN A 52 -14.83 9.46 -7.41
N VAL A 53 -14.50 8.72 -8.48
CA VAL A 53 -13.82 7.42 -8.35
C VAL A 53 -12.42 7.60 -7.76
N LYS A 54 -11.67 8.63 -8.18
CA LYS A 54 -10.35 8.94 -7.62
C LYS A 54 -10.42 9.22 -6.12
N THR A 55 -11.35 10.09 -5.71
CA THR A 55 -11.57 10.41 -4.29
C THR A 55 -11.92 9.16 -3.48
N LEU A 56 -12.85 8.33 -3.97
CA LEU A 56 -13.23 7.09 -3.29
C LEU A 56 -12.01 6.16 -3.07
N VAL A 57 -11.18 5.99 -4.10
CA VAL A 57 -9.99 5.13 -4.01
C VAL A 57 -8.97 5.71 -3.04
N ASP A 58 -8.71 7.01 -3.11
CA ASP A 58 -7.74 7.68 -2.22
C ASP A 58 -8.18 7.60 -0.75
N ASP A 59 -9.45 7.90 -0.48
CA ASP A 59 -10.01 7.86 0.87
C ASP A 59 -9.96 6.44 1.45
N PHE A 60 -10.29 5.43 0.64
CA PHE A 60 -10.26 4.05 1.08
C PHE A 60 -8.82 3.57 1.35
N ILE A 61 -7.86 3.91 0.47
CA ILE A 61 -6.44 3.59 0.69
C ILE A 61 -5.91 4.29 1.94
N LEU A 62 -6.33 5.55 2.18
CA LEU A 62 -5.95 6.29 3.38
C LEU A 62 -6.49 5.60 4.64
N GLU A 63 -7.74 5.18 4.62
CA GLU A 63 -8.36 4.49 5.76
C GLU A 63 -7.70 3.14 6.04
N LEU A 64 -7.43 2.34 4.99
CA LEU A 64 -6.67 1.09 5.11
C LEU A 64 -5.28 1.29 5.74
N LYS A 65 -4.65 2.45 5.51
CA LYS A 65 -3.33 2.77 6.09
C LYS A 65 -3.41 3.19 7.56
N LYS A 66 -4.53 3.77 8.02
CA LYS A 66 -4.66 4.26 9.40
C LYS A 66 -4.63 3.13 10.42
N ASP A 67 -5.28 2.01 10.11
CA ASP A 67 -5.42 0.87 11.01
C ASP A 67 -4.39 -0.23 10.74
N SER A 68 -3.45 0.00 9.84
CA SER A 68 -2.46 -0.99 9.45
C SER A 68 -1.23 -0.92 10.34
N ASP A 69 -0.94 -2.02 11.03
CA ASP A 69 0.35 -2.24 11.70
C ASP A 69 1.49 -2.50 10.71
N TYR A 70 1.32 -2.29 9.41
CA TYR A 70 2.37 -2.48 8.41
C TYR A 70 2.86 -1.15 7.85
N VAL A 71 4.18 -0.99 7.78
CA VAL A 71 4.85 0.16 7.17
C VAL A 71 5.86 -0.31 6.12
N VAL A 72 6.28 0.59 5.22
CA VAL A 72 7.32 0.30 4.22
C VAL A 72 8.54 1.17 4.50
N ALA A 73 9.71 0.56 4.54
CA ALA A 73 10.97 1.28 4.71
C ALA A 73 11.29 2.14 3.49
N VAL A 74 11.49 3.44 3.68
CA VAL A 74 11.82 4.38 2.59
C VAL A 74 13.32 4.54 2.36
N ARG A 75 14.15 4.00 3.26
CA ARG A 75 15.61 4.04 3.24
C ARG A 75 16.20 2.79 3.88
N ASN A 76 17.50 2.58 3.66
CA ASN A 76 18.26 1.54 4.34
C ASN A 76 18.58 1.98 5.78
N PHE A 77 18.63 1.02 6.69
CA PHE A 77 19.11 1.18 8.05
C PHE A 77 19.86 -0.09 8.44
N LEU A 78 21.19 0.03 8.59
CA LEU A 78 22.09 -1.06 8.95
C LEU A 78 22.84 -0.65 10.23
N PRO A 79 22.21 -0.83 11.40
CA PRO A 79 22.82 -0.47 12.68
C PRO A 79 23.98 -1.41 13.04
N GLU A 80 24.96 -0.90 13.79
CA GLU A 80 26.02 -1.72 14.38
C GLU A 80 25.52 -2.53 15.58
N ASP A 81 24.51 -2.00 16.29
CA ASP A 81 23.88 -2.67 17.43
C ASP A 81 22.92 -3.78 16.94
N PRO A 82 23.17 -5.05 17.28
CA PRO A 82 22.31 -6.17 16.88
C PRO A 82 20.92 -6.14 17.51
N ALA A 83 20.67 -5.31 18.53
CA ALA A 83 19.35 -5.14 19.15
C ALA A 83 18.40 -4.25 18.32
N LEU A 84 18.89 -3.58 17.27
CA LEU A 84 18.09 -2.72 16.39
C LEU A 84 17.73 -3.46 15.10
N LEU A 85 16.50 -3.28 14.61
CA LEU A 85 16.06 -3.92 13.37
C LEU A 85 16.78 -3.32 12.17
N ALA A 86 17.62 -4.12 11.52
CA ALA A 86 18.17 -3.81 10.22
C ALA A 86 17.12 -3.99 9.11
N PHE A 87 17.04 -3.05 8.18
CA PHE A 87 16.12 -3.12 7.04
C PHE A 87 16.66 -2.37 5.82
N HIS A 88 16.18 -2.75 4.65
CA HIS A 88 16.47 -2.08 3.38
C HIS A 88 15.27 -1.27 2.91
N LYS A 89 15.54 -0.28 2.06
CA LYS A 89 14.49 0.45 1.34
C LYS A 89 13.60 -0.55 0.60
N GLY A 90 12.29 -0.44 0.80
CA GLY A 90 11.27 -1.31 0.22
C GLY A 90 10.82 -2.45 1.13
N ASP A 91 11.51 -2.70 2.25
CA ASP A 91 11.06 -3.73 3.20
C ASP A 91 9.72 -3.37 3.83
N ILE A 92 8.80 -4.34 3.88
CA ILE A 92 7.55 -4.21 4.64
C ILE A 92 7.86 -4.59 6.08
N ILE A 93 7.50 -3.75 7.05
CA ILE A 93 7.74 -3.95 8.47
C ILE A 93 6.39 -4.03 9.16
N HIS A 94 6.13 -5.15 9.84
CA HIS A 94 5.01 -5.27 10.75
C HIS A 94 5.39 -4.71 12.11
N LEU A 95 4.71 -3.66 12.52
CA LEU A 95 4.80 -3.02 13.79
C LEU A 95 4.22 -3.95 14.86
N GLN A 96 4.92 -4.04 15.98
CA GLN A 96 4.48 -4.80 17.13
C GLN A 96 4.30 -3.85 18.31
N PRO A 97 3.42 -4.16 19.26
CA PRO A 97 3.36 -3.45 20.53
C PRO A 97 4.74 -3.49 21.22
N LEU A 98 5.20 -2.35 21.74
CA LEU A 98 6.38 -2.32 22.61
C LEU A 98 5.96 -2.02 24.03
N GLU A 99 6.34 -2.90 24.95
CA GLU A 99 6.16 -2.73 26.38
C GLU A 99 7.51 -2.84 27.10
N PRO A 100 7.93 -1.83 27.87
CA PRO A 100 7.31 -0.50 28.01
C PRO A 100 7.51 0.36 26.74
N PRO A 101 6.58 1.28 26.43
CA PRO A 101 6.77 2.25 25.35
C PRO A 101 8.04 3.06 25.58
N ARG A 102 8.90 3.14 24.55
CA ARG A 102 10.09 3.98 24.60
C ARG A 102 9.88 5.14 23.64
N VAL A 103 10.11 6.37 24.10
CA VAL A 103 10.01 7.56 23.24
C VAL A 103 11.09 7.46 22.17
N GLY A 104 10.68 7.36 20.91
CA GLY A 104 11.62 7.08 19.83
C GLY A 104 12.12 5.62 19.77
N TYR A 105 11.45 4.66 20.41
CA TYR A 105 11.67 3.23 20.14
C TYR A 105 10.32 2.46 20.33
N SER A 106 9.71 1.83 19.30
CA SER A 106 8.45 1.02 19.38
C SER A 106 8.45 -0.20 18.43
N ALA A 107 7.89 -1.38 18.75
CA ALA A 107 8.41 -2.64 18.19
C ALA A 107 8.07 -2.93 16.71
N GLY A 108 8.76 -3.90 16.09
CA GLY A 108 8.39 -4.45 14.77
C GLY A 108 9.36 -5.49 14.18
N CYS A 109 8.95 -6.19 13.13
CA CYS A 109 9.79 -7.14 12.37
C CYS A 109 9.63 -6.92 10.86
N VAL A 110 10.69 -7.17 10.08
CA VAL A 110 10.58 -7.15 8.62
C VAL A 110 9.75 -8.35 8.18
N VAL A 111 8.60 -8.09 7.59
CA VAL A 111 7.76 -9.09 6.94
C VAL A 111 8.21 -9.19 5.50
N ARG A 112 9.10 -10.14 5.22
CA ARG A 112 9.46 -10.51 3.85
C ARG A 112 8.29 -11.27 3.21
N ARG A 113 7.20 -10.59 2.86
CA ARG A 113 6.42 -11.02 1.69
C ARG A 113 7.30 -10.73 0.48
N LYS A 114 8.17 -11.66 0.06
CA LYS A 114 8.69 -11.57 -1.31
C LYS A 114 7.49 -11.83 -2.21
N VAL A 115 6.97 -10.77 -2.84
CA VAL A 115 6.12 -10.92 -4.04
C VAL A 115 7.02 -11.58 -5.07
N VAL A 116 6.83 -12.89 -5.30
CA VAL A 116 7.89 -13.71 -5.91
C VAL A 116 7.95 -13.49 -7.42
N TYR A 117 8.66 -12.43 -7.82
CA TYR A 117 9.40 -12.44 -9.08
C TYR A 117 10.39 -13.62 -9.01
N LEU A 118 9.95 -14.75 -9.54
CA LEU A 118 10.73 -15.97 -9.69
C LEU A 118 11.77 -15.75 -10.80
N GLU A 119 12.86 -15.07 -10.49
CA GLU A 119 14.15 -15.44 -11.05
C GLU A 119 15.12 -15.68 -9.88
N GLU A 120 15.40 -16.97 -9.70
CA GLU A 120 16.60 -17.57 -9.10
C GLU A 120 16.90 -17.28 -7.61
N LEU A 121 16.27 -18.10 -6.76
CA LEU A 121 16.70 -18.39 -5.39
C LEU A 121 18.08 -19.07 -5.37
N ARG A 122 19.09 -18.42 -4.76
CA ARG A 122 20.16 -19.14 -4.05
C ARG A 122 19.79 -19.27 -2.57
N ARG A 123 19.63 -20.52 -2.14
CA ARG A 123 19.26 -20.93 -0.77
C ARG A 123 20.45 -20.76 0.18
N ARG A 124 20.26 -20.01 1.28
CA ARG A 124 20.63 -20.36 2.68
C ARG A 124 20.72 -19.10 3.56
N GLY A 125 20.06 -19.13 4.72
CA GLY A 125 20.31 -18.20 5.84
C GLY A 125 19.09 -17.99 6.75
N PRO A 126 19.14 -18.33 8.06
CA PRO A 126 17.98 -18.42 8.95
C PRO A 126 17.64 -17.10 9.67
N ASP A 127 16.33 -16.83 9.71
CA ASP A 127 15.47 -16.42 10.83
C ASP A 127 15.84 -15.24 11.77
N PHE A 128 15.21 -14.10 11.43
CA PHE A 128 14.45 -13.11 12.22
C PHE A 128 14.90 -12.61 13.61
N GLY A 129 14.95 -11.27 13.70
CA GLY A 129 15.01 -10.44 14.93
C GLY A 129 13.97 -9.29 14.91
N VAL A 130 14.04 -8.37 15.90
CA VAL A 130 12.97 -7.41 16.24
C VAL A 130 13.49 -5.97 16.43
N CYS A 131 12.62 -4.96 16.22
CA CYS A 131 12.86 -3.52 16.34
C CYS A 131 12.40 -2.95 17.69
N PRO A 132 12.88 -1.75 18.03
CA PRO A 132 12.01 -0.69 18.55
C PRO A 132 12.24 0.66 17.81
N ARG A 133 11.30 1.08 16.94
CA ARG A 133 11.13 2.27 16.02
C ARG A 133 11.34 3.69 16.59
N THR A 134 12.08 4.54 15.88
CA THR A 134 12.30 5.96 16.24
C THR A 134 11.44 7.01 15.53
N TRP A 135 10.19 6.71 15.13
CA TRP A 135 9.59 7.43 14.00
C TRP A 135 8.20 8.05 14.16
N ASN A 136 8.19 9.39 14.08
CA ASN A 136 7.05 10.29 13.95
C ASN A 136 6.81 10.55 12.44
N PRO A 137 5.67 10.17 11.84
CA PRO A 137 5.31 10.63 10.52
C PRO A 137 4.76 12.07 10.64
N ILE A 138 4.91 12.89 9.60
CA ILE A 138 4.51 14.32 9.52
C ILE A 138 5.64 15.31 9.86
N ARG A 139 6.57 15.46 8.90
CA ARG A 139 7.19 16.73 8.43
C ARG A 139 8.31 16.34 7.44
N GLY A 140 8.38 16.81 6.21
CA GLY A 140 7.58 17.79 5.50
C GLY A 140 7.82 17.69 3.99
N ALA A 141 6.80 18.10 3.24
CA ALA A 141 6.97 18.70 1.94
C ALA A 141 7.37 20.16 2.16
N SER A 142 8.52 20.58 1.61
CA SER A 142 8.84 21.87 0.99
C SER A 142 10.27 21.78 0.49
#